data_AF-A0A7S3I4E7-F1
#
_entry.id   AF-A0A7S3I4E7-F1
#
_cell.length_a   1.000
_cell.length_b   1.000
_cell.length_c   1.000
_cell.angle_alpha   90.00
_cell.angle_beta   90.00
_cell.angle_gamma   90.00
#
_symmetry.space_group_name_H-M   'P 1'
#
loop_
_entity.id
_entity.type
_entity.pdbx_description
1 polymer ?
#
loop_
_entity_poly.entity_id
_entity_poly.type
_entity_poly.pdbx_seq_one_letter_code
_entity_poly.pdbx_strand_id
1 'polypeptide(L)'
;MGSRLRTVLEGVTADMTDIEIGRFLLERILFVHCRAYKDKFNALCLMIEKLYAFVAGECLGDNLDSQSNQEVLLGGHLYGQLMAEKLYDLLIGAKARLIKDLKNPKFDMSAIRNPVYLKKLIDTQTPIGKRMENFLAT
;
A
#
# COMPACT_ATOMS: atom_id res chain seq x y z
N MET A 1 -5.02 18.07 7.22
CA MET A 1 -5.11 16.94 6.28
C MET A 1 -5.13 15.60 7.00
N GLY A 2 -4.15 15.28 7.87
CA GLY A 2 -4.12 14.00 8.60
C GLY A 2 -5.38 13.69 9.42
N SER A 3 -5.91 14.68 10.15
CA SER A 3 -7.13 14.53 10.96
C SER A 3 -8.35 14.07 10.16
N ARG A 4 -8.47 14.47 8.89
CA ARG A 4 -9.61 14.12 8.01
C ARG A 4 -9.43 12.78 7.31
N LEU A 5 -8.19 12.32 7.17
CA LEU A 5 -7.84 11.14 6.37
C LEU A 5 -7.60 9.88 7.23
N ARG A 6 -7.56 10.02 8.56
CA ARG A 6 -7.33 8.94 9.52
C ARG A 6 -8.25 7.73 9.34
N THR A 7 -9.50 7.95 8.95
CA THR A 7 -10.50 6.87 8.76
C THR A 7 -10.46 6.25 7.35
N VAL A 8 -9.86 6.94 6.38
CA VAL A 8 -9.87 6.55 4.96
C VAL A 8 -8.57 5.84 4.58
N LEU A 9 -7.45 6.24 5.18
CA LEU A 9 -6.14 5.69 4.83
C LEU A 9 -5.91 4.33 5.50
N GLU A 10 -5.88 3.29 4.68
CA GLU A 10 -5.45 1.96 5.10
C GLU A 10 -3.98 1.97 5.53
N GLY A 11 -3.68 1.26 6.63
CA GLY A 11 -2.34 1.18 7.21
C GLY A 11 -2.02 2.25 8.27
N VAL A 12 -2.89 3.26 8.46
CA VAL A 12 -2.76 4.23 9.55
C VAL A 12 -3.20 3.61 10.87
N THR A 13 -2.42 3.84 11.94
CA THR A 13 -2.74 3.37 13.29
C THR A 13 -3.21 4.50 14.20
N ALA A 14 -3.92 4.16 15.29
CA ALA A 14 -4.54 5.14 16.18
C ALA A 14 -3.53 6.01 16.93
N ASP A 15 -2.32 5.49 17.15
CA ASP A 15 -1.18 6.13 17.80
C ASP A 15 -0.44 7.13 16.89
N MET A 16 -0.68 7.10 15.57
CA MET A 16 -0.06 8.08 14.67
C MET A 16 -0.65 9.48 14.90
N THR A 17 0.22 10.48 14.93
CA THR A 17 -0.13 11.90 14.95
C THR A 17 -0.68 12.35 13.59
N ASP A 18 -1.43 13.45 13.57
CA ASP A 18 -1.95 14.00 12.30
C ASP A 18 -0.84 14.41 11.33
N ILE A 19 0.36 14.75 11.84
CA ILE A 19 1.54 15.06 11.04
C ILE A 19 2.09 13.79 10.38
N GLU A 20 2.19 12.69 11.12
CA GLU A 20 2.64 11.40 10.59
C GLU A 20 1.68 10.84 9.55
N ILE A 21 0.37 11.02 9.75
CA ILE A 21 -0.63 10.64 8.74
C ILE A 21 -0.49 11.49 7.47
N GLY A 22 -0.28 12.80 7.63
CA GLY A 22 0.01 13.67 6.50
C GLY A 22 1.26 13.23 5.74
N ARG A 23 2.32 12.83 6.46
CA ARG A 23 3.53 12.28 5.86
C ARG A 23 3.28 10.97 5.12
N PHE A 24 2.53 10.05 5.74
CA PHE A 24 2.16 8.77 5.16
C PHE A 24 1.45 8.94 3.81
N LEU A 25 0.50 9.87 3.72
CA LEU A 25 -0.18 10.22 2.46
C LEU A 25 0.82 10.64 1.36
N LEU A 26 1.74 11.55 1.68
CA LEU A 26 2.72 12.06 0.72
C LEU A 26 3.69 10.96 0.26
N GLU A 27 4.05 10.03 1.14
CA GLU A 27 5.03 8.99 0.85
C GLU A 27 4.41 7.78 0.13
N ARG A 28 3.19 7.38 0.50
CA ARG A 28 2.56 6.14 0.02
C ARG A 28 1.56 6.33 -1.10
N ILE A 29 1.07 7.55 -1.33
CA ILE A 29 -0.02 7.79 -2.30
C ILE A 29 0.38 8.83 -3.35
N LEU A 30 0.87 10.00 -2.93
CA LEU A 30 1.19 11.06 -3.89
C LEU A 30 2.58 10.87 -4.51
N PHE A 31 2.65 10.77 -5.84
CA PHE A 31 3.91 10.73 -6.61
C PHE A 31 4.93 9.74 -6.03
N VAL A 32 4.53 8.48 -5.82
CA VAL A 32 5.34 7.46 -5.13
C VAL A 32 6.67 7.14 -5.84
N HIS A 33 6.76 7.45 -7.13
CA HIS A 33 8.00 7.33 -7.92
C HIS A 33 9.05 8.40 -7.55
N CYS A 34 8.64 9.55 -7.01
CA CYS A 34 9.54 10.60 -6.53
C CYS A 34 9.90 10.36 -5.06
N ARG A 35 11.20 10.21 -4.77
CA ARG A 35 11.69 9.99 -3.40
C ARG A 35 11.73 11.27 -2.56
N ALA A 36 12.19 12.39 -3.12
CA ALA A 36 12.32 13.64 -2.38
C ALA A 36 11.04 14.48 -2.46
N TYR A 37 10.68 15.17 -1.36
CA TYR A 37 9.51 16.05 -1.33
C TYR A 37 9.58 17.19 -2.36
N LYS A 38 10.78 17.70 -2.63
CA LYS A 38 11.00 18.73 -3.65
C LYS A 38 10.64 18.22 -5.05
N ASP A 39 10.97 16.98 -5.37
CA ASP A 39 10.65 16.40 -6.68
C ASP A 39 9.15 16.14 -6.83
N LYS A 40 8.48 15.68 -5.76
CA LYS A 40 7.01 15.56 -5.72
C LYS A 40 6.33 16.91 -5.98
N PHE A 41 6.84 17.97 -5.36
CA PHE A 41 6.35 19.33 -5.56
C PHE A 41 6.55 19.80 -7.02
N ASN A 42 7.77 19.65 -7.55
CA ASN A 42 8.09 20.03 -8.92
C ASN A 42 7.25 19.25 -9.95
N ALA A 43 7.05 17.94 -9.74
CA ALA A 43 6.20 17.12 -10.59
C ALA A 43 4.75 17.63 -10.61
N LEU A 44 4.21 18.00 -9.45
CA LEU A 44 2.86 18.58 -9.37
C LEU A 44 2.77 19.93 -10.10
N CYS A 45 3.75 20.82 -9.92
CA CYS A 45 3.81 22.10 -10.63
C CYS A 45 3.83 21.88 -12.15
N LEU A 46 4.68 20.97 -12.64
CA LEU A 46 4.77 20.65 -14.06
C LEU A 46 3.45 20.09 -14.63
N MET A 47 2.75 19.25 -13.86
CA MET A 47 1.45 18.73 -14.27
C MET A 47 0.36 19.82 -14.33
N ILE A 48 0.37 20.78 -13.40
CA ILE A 48 -0.55 21.92 -13.40
C ILE A 48 -0.25 22.84 -14.59
N GLU A 49 1.01 23.13 -14.87
CA GLU A 49 1.42 23.92 -16.04
C GLU A 49 0.99 23.23 -17.34
N LYS A 50 1.23 21.92 -17.49
CA LYS A 50 0.78 21.14 -18.64
C LYS A 50 -0.76 21.16 -18.78
N LEU A 51 -1.49 21.12 -17.66
CA LEU A 51 -2.95 21.23 -17.68
C LEU A 51 -3.42 22.59 -18.21
N TYR A 52 -2.77 23.69 -17.80
CA TYR A 52 -3.11 25.02 -18.33
C TYR A 52 -2.76 25.16 -19.81
N ALA A 53 -1.59 24.69 -20.24
CA ALA A 53 -1.20 24.68 -21.65
C ALA A 53 -2.19 23.90 -22.51
N PHE A 54 -2.69 22.75 -22.01
CA PHE A 54 -3.70 21.96 -22.70
C PHE A 54 -5.03 22.71 -22.85
N VAL A 55 -5.53 23.35 -21.78
CA VAL A 55 -6.78 24.12 -21.82
C VAL A 55 -6.65 25.37 -22.71
N ALA A 56 -5.47 25.99 -22.76
CA ALA A 56 -5.17 27.11 -23.64
C ALA A 56 -5.00 26.71 -25.12
N GLY A 57 -4.96 25.41 -25.43
CA GLY A 57 -4.73 24.89 -26.78
C GLY A 57 -3.28 24.98 -27.25
N GLU A 58 -2.34 25.21 -26.33
CA GLU A 58 -0.90 25.29 -26.61
C GLU A 58 -0.26 23.89 -26.76
N CYS A 59 -0.91 22.84 -26.25
CA CYS A 59 -0.51 21.45 -26.48
C CYS A 59 -1.70 20.56 -26.82
N LEU A 60 -1.44 19.53 -27.63
CA LEU A 60 -2.43 18.52 -27.98
C LEU A 60 -2.62 17.51 -26.85
N GLY A 61 -3.79 16.87 -26.83
CA GLY A 61 -4.06 15.76 -25.92
C GLY A 61 -3.29 14.51 -26.32
N ASP A 62 -2.80 13.78 -25.32
CA ASP A 62 -2.10 12.52 -25.54
C ASP A 62 -3.08 11.44 -26.02
N ASN A 63 -2.76 10.76 -27.13
CA ASN A 63 -3.57 9.65 -27.64
C ASN A 63 -3.29 8.36 -26.83
N LEU A 64 -4.30 7.82 -26.16
CA LEU A 64 -4.19 6.61 -25.33
C LEU A 64 -3.94 5.33 -26.14
N ASP A 65 -4.29 5.34 -27.42
CA ASP A 65 -4.03 4.21 -28.33
C ASP A 65 -2.62 4.25 -28.93
N SER A 66 -1.87 5.34 -28.72
CA SER A 66 -0.48 5.41 -29.17
C SER A 66 0.39 4.46 -28.37
N GLN A 67 1.17 3.63 -29.08
CA GLN A 67 2.15 2.73 -28.48
C GLN A 67 3.18 3.47 -27.61
N SER A 68 3.47 4.75 -27.93
CA SER A 68 4.37 5.58 -27.12
C SER A 68 3.86 5.83 -25.68
N ASN A 69 2.55 5.70 -25.46
CA ASN A 69 1.87 5.98 -24.20
C ASN A 69 1.47 4.69 -23.47
N GLN A 70 1.88 3.53 -23.99
CA GLN A 70 1.54 2.22 -23.44
C GLN A 70 2.79 1.56 -22.85
N GLU A 71 2.57 0.79 -21.79
CA GLU A 71 3.58 -0.10 -21.20
C GLU A 71 3.00 -1.52 -21.05
N VAL A 72 3.89 -2.52 -21.06
CA VAL A 72 3.48 -3.93 -20.94
C VAL A 72 3.76 -4.41 -19.52
N LEU A 73 2.70 -4.71 -18.76
CA LEU A 73 2.82 -5.36 -17.46
C LEU A 73 3.20 -6.84 -17.65
N LEU A 74 4.47 -7.17 -17.38
CA LEU A 74 4.96 -8.55 -17.48
C LEU A 74 4.30 -9.45 -16.42
N GLY A 75 4.06 -10.72 -16.80
CA GLY A 75 3.43 -11.70 -15.90
C GLY A 75 4.17 -11.89 -14.58
N GLY A 76 5.51 -11.80 -14.58
CA GLY A 76 6.31 -11.85 -13.35
C GLY A 76 6.09 -10.65 -12.42
N HIS A 77 5.90 -9.45 -12.97
CA HIS A 77 5.56 -8.26 -12.18
C HIS A 77 4.17 -8.40 -11.56
N LEU A 78 3.19 -8.83 -12.36
CA LEU A 78 1.84 -9.09 -11.87
C LEU A 78 1.82 -10.14 -10.75
N TYR A 79 2.52 -11.25 -10.94
CA TYR A 79 2.64 -12.29 -9.93
C TYR A 79 3.31 -11.79 -8.65
N GLY A 80 4.35 -10.96 -8.77
CA GLY A 80 5.02 -10.32 -7.64
C GLY A 80 4.12 -9.35 -6.89
N GLN A 81 3.32 -8.54 -7.60
CA GLN A 81 2.34 -7.63 -6.98
C GLN A 81 1.29 -8.42 -6.19
N LEU A 82 0.74 -9.49 -6.78
CA LEU A 82 -0.22 -10.35 -6.09
C LEU A 82 0.41 -11.00 -4.85
N MET A 83 1.64 -11.50 -4.96
CA MET A 83 2.34 -12.11 -3.83
C MET A 83 2.55 -11.10 -2.70
N ALA A 84 2.94 -9.87 -3.02
CA ALA A 84 3.09 -8.79 -2.04
C ALA A 84 1.76 -8.46 -1.34
N GLU A 85 0.66 -8.41 -2.08
CA GLU A 85 -0.68 -8.23 -1.53
C GLU A 85 -1.06 -9.38 -0.57
N LYS A 86 -0.81 -10.63 -0.95
CA LYS A 86 -1.16 -11.78 -0.08
C LYS A 86 -0.28 -11.89 1.15
N LEU A 87 0.97 -11.43 1.09
CA LEU A 87 1.82 -11.26 2.26
C LEU A 87 1.27 -10.16 3.19
N TYR A 88 0.81 -9.04 2.62
CA TYR A 88 0.19 -7.97 3.39
C TYR A 88 -1.10 -8.43 4.09
N ASP A 89 -1.98 -9.15 3.39
CA ASP A 89 -3.18 -9.77 3.95
C ASP A 89 -2.85 -10.69 5.14
N LEU A 90 -1.79 -11.50 5.00
CA LEU A 90 -1.33 -12.40 6.05
C LEU A 90 -0.90 -11.61 7.31
N LEU A 91 -0.14 -10.53 7.12
CA LEU A 91 0.30 -9.68 8.24
C LEU A 91 -0.88 -8.97 8.91
N ILE A 92 -1.87 -8.51 8.14
CA ILE A 92 -3.11 -7.94 8.69
C ILE A 92 -3.86 -8.99 9.52
N GLY A 93 -4.03 -10.20 9.00
CA GLY A 93 -4.69 -11.29 9.70
C GLY A 93 -3.98 -11.68 10.99
N ALA A 94 -2.65 -11.77 10.97
CA ALA A 94 -1.83 -12.04 12.13
C ALA A 94 -1.96 -10.93 13.19
N LYS A 95 -1.90 -9.65 12.78
CA LYS A 95 -2.12 -8.49 13.67
C LYS A 95 -3.50 -8.52 14.31
N ALA A 96 -4.55 -8.78 13.52
CA ALA A 96 -5.93 -8.85 14.02
C ALA A 96 -6.09 -9.97 15.06
N ARG A 97 -5.46 -11.12 14.83
CA ARG A 97 -5.46 -12.23 15.78
C ARG A 97 -4.72 -11.88 17.08
N LEU A 98 -3.55 -11.25 16.97
CA LEU A 98 -2.79 -10.78 18.13
C LEU A 98 -3.57 -9.77 18.97
N ILE A 99 -4.27 -8.82 18.33
CA ILE A 99 -5.15 -7.87 19.04
C ILE A 99 -6.28 -8.59 19.77
N LYS A 100 -6.84 -9.65 19.18
CA LYS A 100 -7.88 -10.48 19.84
C LYS A 100 -7.33 -11.21 21.06
N ASP A 101 -6.13 -11.76 20.96
CA ASP A 101 -5.48 -12.48 22.05
C ASP A 101 -5.09 -11.50 23.19
N LEU A 102 -4.60 -10.30 22.87
CA LEU A 102 -4.32 -9.24 23.86
C LEU A 102 -5.55 -8.76 24.64
N LYS A 103 -6.75 -8.82 24.02
CA LYS A 103 -8.01 -8.49 24.72
C LYS A 103 -8.44 -9.58 25.69
N ASN A 104 -7.84 -10.77 25.64
CA ASN A 104 -8.12 -11.85 26.58
C ASN A 104 -7.34 -11.62 27.88
N PRO A 105 -7.99 -11.43 29.04
CA PRO A 105 -7.30 -11.15 30.30
C PRO A 105 -6.40 -12.29 30.80
N LYS A 106 -6.55 -13.51 30.25
CA LYS A 106 -5.70 -14.67 30.56
C LYS A 106 -4.46 -14.76 29.67
N PHE A 107 -4.31 -13.88 28.69
CA PHE A 107 -3.20 -13.94 27.75
C PHE A 107 -1.93 -13.38 28.42
N ASP A 108 -0.89 -14.19 28.45
CA ASP A 108 0.42 -13.77 28.93
C ASP A 108 1.10 -12.87 27.89
N MET A 109 1.29 -11.59 28.23
CA MET A 109 1.91 -10.61 27.35
C MET A 109 3.39 -10.91 27.06
N SER A 110 4.05 -11.68 27.92
CA SER A 110 5.43 -12.13 27.69
C SER A 110 5.54 -13.09 26.50
N ALA A 111 4.45 -13.79 26.17
CA ALA A 111 4.38 -14.74 25.06
C ALA A 111 4.56 -14.09 23.68
N ILE A 112 4.38 -12.76 23.55
CA ILE A 112 4.60 -12.04 22.28
C ILE A 112 6.06 -12.13 21.82
N ARG A 113 7.00 -12.22 22.77
CA ARG A 113 8.43 -12.39 22.47
C ARG A 113 8.81 -13.85 22.21
N ASN A 114 7.89 -14.79 22.41
CA ASN A 114 8.15 -16.21 22.21
C ASN A 114 8.08 -16.58 20.71
N PRO A 115 9.16 -17.08 20.10
CA PRO A 115 9.18 -17.44 18.69
C PRO A 115 8.18 -18.57 18.34
N VAL A 116 7.89 -19.47 19.29
CA VAL A 116 6.91 -20.55 19.09
C VAL A 116 5.50 -19.99 18.93
N TYR A 117 5.15 -18.96 19.72
CA TYR A 117 3.88 -18.27 19.61
C TYR A 117 3.77 -17.51 18.28
N LEU A 118 4.82 -16.76 17.91
CA LEU A 118 4.85 -16.02 16.63
C LEU A 118 4.72 -16.95 15.42
N LYS A 119 5.41 -18.09 15.44
CA LYS A 119 5.27 -19.11 14.39
C LYS A 119 3.82 -19.60 14.30
N LYS A 120 3.22 -19.97 15.44
CA LYS A 120 1.82 -20.43 15.48
C LYS A 120 0.83 -19.37 14.99
N LEU A 121 1.07 -18.10 15.32
CA LEU A 121 0.24 -16.96 14.90
C LEU A 121 0.22 -16.82 13.37
N ILE A 122 1.39 -16.97 12.74
CA ILE A 122 1.56 -16.91 11.29
C ILE A 122 0.99 -18.17 10.62
N ASP A 123 1.28 -19.36 11.16
CA ASP A 123 0.80 -20.65 10.62
C ASP A 123 -0.74 -20.77 10.66
N THR A 124 -1.42 -20.02 11.54
CA THR A 124 -2.89 -19.96 11.61
C THR A 124 -3.50 -19.18 10.43
N GLN A 125 -2.71 -18.36 9.74
CA GLN A 125 -3.20 -17.58 8.60
C GLN A 125 -3.34 -18.45 7.35
N THR A 126 -4.09 -17.95 6.35
CA THR A 126 -4.26 -18.69 5.09
C THR A 126 -2.91 -18.89 4.38
N PRO A 127 -2.57 -20.11 3.95
CA PRO A 127 -1.32 -20.37 3.24
C PRO A 127 -1.30 -19.61 1.91
N ILE A 128 -0.27 -18.77 1.73
CA ILE A 128 -0.10 -17.94 0.54
C ILE A 128 0.06 -18.80 -0.71
N GLY A 129 0.81 -19.90 -0.63
CA GLY A 129 1.04 -20.81 -1.76
C GLY A 129 -0.26 -21.26 -2.44
N LYS A 130 -1.24 -21.72 -1.64
CA LYS A 130 -2.55 -22.14 -2.17
C LYS A 130 -3.32 -21.01 -2.86
N ARG A 131 -3.18 -19.76 -2.39
CA ARG A 131 -3.81 -18.61 -3.06
C ARG A 131 -3.13 -18.30 -4.40
N MET A 132 -1.81 -18.40 -4.45
CA MET A 132 -1.05 -18.19 -5.68
C MET A 132 -1.31 -19.30 -6.70
N GLU A 133 -1.38 -20.56 -6.25
CA GLU A 133 -1.76 -21.71 -7.09
C GLU A 133 -3.16 -21.53 -7.68
N ASN A 134 -4.14 -21.14 -6.86
CA ASN A 134 -5.49 -20.87 -7.34
C ASN A 134 -5.50 -19.77 -8.42
N PHE A 135 -4.71 -18.71 -8.24
CA PHE A 135 -4.60 -17.64 -9.24
C PHE A 135 -4.00 -18.11 -10.57
N LEU A 136 -3.09 -19.09 -10.55
CA LEU A 136 -2.54 -19.65 -11.78
C LEU A 136 -3.47 -20.69 -12.44
N ALA A 137 -4.35 -21.32 -11.66
CA ALA A 137 -5.25 -22.36 -12.11
C ALA A 137 -6.55 -21.84 -12.74
N THR A 138 -6.85 -20.55 -12.60
CA THR A 138 -8.04 -19.87 -13.13
C THR A 138 -7.64 -18.66 -13.96
#